data_AF-A0A7S0Q526-F1
#
_entry.id   AF-A0A7S0Q526-F1
#
_cell.length_a   1.000
_cell.length_b   1.000
_cell.length_c   1.000
_cell.angle_alpha   90.00
_cell.angle_beta   90.00
_cell.angle_gamma   90.00
#
_symmetry.space_group_name_H-M   'P 1'
#
loop_
_entity.id
_entity.type
_entity.pdbx_description
1 polymer ?
#
loop_
_entity_poly.entity_id
_entity_poly.type
_entity_poly.pdbx_seq_one_letter_code
_entity_poly.pdbx_strand_id
1 'polypeptide(L)'
;AGAFGFPLDLIKVTETSLISASEAESVVATAVAEGVSGNEYTSGKYKLGGDWVKKMPATLAWFNLRLEDTIFPAVASAFPEVVSSPAVLRAHSVALLKYNASHPRTDIHVD
;
A
#
# COMPACT_ATOMS: atom_id res chain seq x y z
N ALA A 1 26.46 -2.19 -29.33
CA ALA A 1 25.24 -2.60 -28.61
C ALA A 1 25.13 -1.76 -27.36
N GLY A 2 24.12 -0.90 -27.24
CA GLY A 2 23.86 -0.20 -25.98
C GLY A 2 23.32 -1.21 -24.97
N ALA A 3 23.96 -1.33 -23.82
CA ALA A 3 23.44 -2.18 -22.76
C ALA A 3 22.07 -1.65 -22.33
N PHE A 4 21.04 -2.50 -22.33
CA PHE A 4 19.77 -2.17 -21.69
C PHE A 4 20.05 -1.97 -20.20
N GLY A 5 20.05 -0.71 -19.76
CA GLY A 5 20.01 -0.36 -18.36
C GLY A 5 18.55 -0.21 -17.98
N PHE A 6 18.10 -0.92 -16.94
CA PHE A 6 16.81 -0.62 -16.35
C PHE A 6 16.83 0.84 -15.90
N PRO A 7 15.82 1.66 -16.24
CA PRO A 7 15.80 3.07 -15.90
C PRO A 7 15.56 3.22 -14.39
N LEU A 8 16.64 3.14 -13.61
CA LEU A 8 16.63 3.27 -12.14
C LEU A 8 16.09 4.65 -11.71
N ASP A 9 16.11 5.64 -12.61
CA ASP A 9 15.51 6.96 -12.43
C ASP A 9 13.98 6.92 -12.29
N LEU A 10 13.31 5.82 -12.69
CA LEU A 10 11.88 5.61 -12.47
C LEU A 10 11.55 5.10 -11.06
N ILE A 11 12.54 4.56 -10.33
CA ILE A 11 12.33 4.12 -8.94
C ILE A 11 12.70 5.29 -8.02
N LYS A 12 11.67 5.98 -7.52
CA LYS A 12 11.83 7.06 -6.55
C LYS A 12 11.75 6.49 -5.14
N VAL A 13 12.75 6.78 -4.31
CA VAL A 13 12.79 6.37 -2.90
C VAL A 13 12.73 7.62 -2.04
N THR A 14 11.84 7.64 -1.04
CA THR A 14 11.79 8.72 -0.06
C THR A 14 12.90 8.54 0.97
N GLU A 15 13.64 9.60 1.29
CA GLU A 15 14.67 9.55 2.34
C GLU A 15 14.04 9.42 3.73
N THR A 16 12.87 10.03 3.91
CA THR A 16 12.07 9.96 5.14
C THR A 16 10.96 8.94 4.98
N SER A 17 10.69 8.17 6.03
CA SER A 17 9.54 7.26 6.08
C SER A 17 8.23 8.06 5.98
N LEU A 18 7.32 7.62 5.11
CA LEU A 18 6.00 8.25 4.97
C LEU A 18 5.14 8.12 6.22
N ILE A 19 5.33 7.02 6.97
CA ILE A 19 4.60 6.72 8.20
C ILE A 19 5.63 6.26 9.25
N SER A 20 5.45 6.67 10.49
CA SER A 20 6.33 6.26 11.60
C SER A 20 6.10 4.80 12.00
N ALA A 21 7.10 4.16 12.60
CA ALA A 21 6.96 2.78 13.09
C ALA A 21 5.82 2.62 14.11
N SER A 22 5.68 3.57 15.05
CA SER A 22 4.61 3.57 16.06
C SER A 22 3.23 3.73 15.43
N GLU A 23 3.12 4.51 14.36
CA GLU A 23 1.87 4.67 13.65
C GLU A 23 1.50 3.40 12.86
N ALA A 24 2.48 2.78 12.18
CA ALA A 24 2.27 1.51 11.51
C ALA A 24 1.80 0.42 12.48
N GLU A 25 2.38 0.34 13.67
CA GLU A 25 1.97 -0.58 14.73
C GLU A 25 0.51 -0.34 15.18
N SER A 26 0.14 0.92 15.39
CA SER A 26 -1.22 1.31 15.79
C SER A 26 -2.27 0.92 14.74
N VAL A 27 -1.97 1.12 13.46
CA VAL A 27 -2.88 0.76 12.36
C VAL A 27 -3.02 -0.75 12.23
N VAL A 28 -1.93 -1.50 12.38
CA VAL A 28 -1.99 -2.96 12.40
C VAL A 28 -2.84 -3.45 13.57
N ALA A 29 -2.65 -2.90 14.77
CA ALA A 29 -3.47 -3.25 15.93
C ALA A 29 -4.97 -2.94 15.71
N THR A 30 -5.26 -1.80 15.09
CA THR A 30 -6.63 -1.39 14.71
C THR A 30 -7.23 -2.39 13.72
N ALA A 31 -6.53 -2.70 12.63
CA ALA A 31 -7.00 -3.66 11.63
C ALA A 31 -7.20 -5.07 12.23
N VAL A 32 -6.35 -5.48 13.17
CA VAL A 32 -6.51 -6.74 13.92
C VAL A 32 -7.79 -6.73 14.75
N ALA A 33 -8.08 -5.63 15.45
CA ALA A 33 -9.33 -5.47 16.19
C ALA A 33 -10.56 -5.46 15.26
N GLU A 34 -10.40 -4.97 14.03
CA GLU A 34 -11.43 -5.01 12.97
C GLU A 34 -11.51 -6.37 12.23
N GLY A 35 -10.73 -7.37 12.64
CA GLY A 35 -10.87 -8.76 12.18
C GLY A 35 -9.95 -9.19 11.04
N VAL A 36 -8.98 -8.36 10.61
CA VAL A 36 -8.11 -8.66 9.46
C VAL A 36 -7.33 -9.97 9.61
N SER A 37 -7.01 -10.37 10.85
CA SER A 37 -6.20 -11.56 11.14
C SER A 37 -6.95 -12.88 11.00
N GLY A 38 -8.29 -12.87 11.08
CA GLY A 38 -9.13 -14.06 10.91
C GLY A 38 -9.57 -14.26 9.47
N ASN A 39 -9.33 -13.27 8.60
CA ASN A 39 -9.84 -13.27 7.24
C ASN A 39 -8.80 -13.87 6.29
N GLU A 40 -9.27 -14.83 5.50
CA GLU A 40 -8.62 -15.28 4.27
C GLU A 40 -9.50 -14.79 3.13
N TYR A 41 -8.90 -14.11 2.15
CA TYR A 41 -9.63 -13.71 0.96
C TYR A 41 -8.93 -14.20 -0.29
N THR A 42 -9.72 -14.39 -1.34
CA THR A 42 -9.21 -14.79 -2.64
C THR A 42 -8.95 -13.55 -3.49
N SER A 43 -7.70 -13.37 -3.94
CA SER A 43 -7.31 -12.40 -4.96
C SER A 43 -6.87 -13.16 -6.22
N GLY A 44 -7.70 -13.16 -7.25
CA GLY A 44 -7.48 -13.99 -8.44
C GLY A 44 -7.43 -15.49 -8.08
N LYS A 45 -6.27 -16.12 -8.24
CA LYS A 45 -6.03 -17.54 -7.91
C LYS A 45 -5.38 -17.77 -6.53
N TYR A 46 -5.15 -16.71 -5.77
CA TYR A 46 -4.40 -16.75 -4.51
C TYR A 46 -5.32 -16.66 -3.31
N LYS A 47 -5.08 -17.53 -2.32
CA LYS A 47 -5.54 -17.34 -0.95
C LYS A 47 -4.52 -16.45 -0.26
N LEU A 48 -4.98 -15.33 0.27
CA LEU A 48 -4.15 -14.37 0.99
C LEU A 48 -4.70 -14.21 2.40
N GLY A 49 -3.80 -14.19 3.38
CA GLY A 49 -4.15 -13.74 4.72
C GLY A 49 -4.36 -12.23 4.71
N GLY A 50 -5.47 -11.77 5.29
CA GLY A 50 -5.83 -10.35 5.37
C GLY A 50 -7.20 -10.05 4.80
N ASP A 51 -7.46 -8.77 4.51
CA ASP A 51 -8.71 -8.35 3.88
C ASP A 51 -8.61 -6.95 3.23
N TRP A 52 -9.65 -6.60 2.51
CA TRP A 52 -9.85 -5.28 1.91
C TRP A 52 -10.07 -4.21 2.97
N VAL A 53 -9.36 -3.09 2.85
CA VAL A 53 -9.46 -1.96 3.81
C VAL A 53 -10.88 -1.39 3.87
N LYS A 54 -11.66 -1.47 2.79
CA LYS A 54 -13.07 -1.03 2.77
C LYS A 54 -13.98 -1.76 3.77
N LYS A 55 -13.57 -2.91 4.30
CA LYS A 55 -14.31 -3.66 5.33
C LYS A 55 -13.89 -3.32 6.76
N MET A 56 -12.92 -2.41 6.92
CA MET A 56 -12.31 -2.02 8.19
C MET A 56 -12.49 -0.50 8.35
N PRO A 57 -13.63 -0.02 8.86
CA PRO A 57 -13.98 1.40 8.86
C PRO A 57 -12.94 2.33 9.50
N ALA A 58 -12.36 1.96 10.63
CA ALA A 58 -11.35 2.77 11.32
C ALA A 58 -10.03 2.78 10.55
N THR A 59 -9.60 1.62 10.05
CA THR A 59 -8.42 1.50 9.17
C THR A 59 -8.60 2.29 7.87
N LEU A 60 -9.80 2.28 7.28
CA LEU A 60 -10.14 3.04 6.08
C LEU A 60 -10.10 4.55 6.33
N ALA A 61 -10.67 5.00 7.45
CA ALA A 61 -10.65 6.41 7.83
C ALA A 61 -9.21 6.92 8.00
N TRP A 62 -8.36 6.14 8.68
CA TRP A 62 -6.94 6.42 8.78
C TRP A 62 -6.27 6.48 7.40
N PHE A 63 -6.54 5.51 6.53
CA PHE A 63 -5.91 5.44 5.22
C PHE A 63 -6.28 6.64 4.35
N ASN A 64 -7.56 7.02 4.32
CA ASN A 64 -8.02 8.19 3.57
C ASN A 64 -7.36 9.48 4.05
N LEU A 65 -7.23 9.67 5.37
CA LEU A 65 -6.51 10.82 5.93
C LEU A 65 -5.05 10.86 5.45
N ARG A 66 -4.38 9.71 5.42
CA ARG A 66 -2.99 9.62 4.95
C ARG A 66 -2.82 9.77 3.45
N LEU A 67 -3.82 9.39 2.65
CA LEU A 67 -3.82 9.70 1.22
C LEU A 67 -3.75 11.21 1.01
N GLU A 68 -4.60 11.96 1.70
CA GLU A 68 -4.71 13.42 1.57
C GLU A 68 -3.47 14.14 2.10
N ASP A 69 -3.04 13.82 3.32
CA ASP A 69 -2.04 14.61 4.04
C ASP A 69 -0.59 14.19 3.74
N THR A 70 -0.37 13.00 3.20
CA THR A 70 0.99 12.42 3.16
C THR A 70 1.31 11.71 1.85
N ILE A 71 0.55 10.69 1.49
CA ILE A 71 0.88 9.78 0.38
C ILE A 71 0.72 10.47 -0.97
N PHE A 72 -0.42 11.11 -1.27
CA PHE A 72 -0.61 11.79 -2.55
C PHE A 72 0.32 13.00 -2.75
N PRO A 73 0.56 13.86 -1.74
CA PRO A 73 1.60 14.88 -1.83
C PRO A 73 2.99 14.31 -2.15
N ALA A 74 3.39 13.23 -1.46
CA ALA A 74 4.68 12.59 -1.71
C ALA A 74 4.81 12.02 -3.13
N VAL A 75 3.76 11.35 -3.63
CA VAL A 75 3.73 10.82 -5.01
C VAL A 75 3.80 11.96 -6.03
N ALA A 76 3.00 13.01 -5.86
CA ALA A 76 3.03 14.17 -6.77
C ALA A 76 4.40 14.86 -6.80
N SER A 77 5.06 14.96 -5.64
CA SER A 77 6.42 15.51 -5.54
C SER A 77 7.49 14.61 -6.16
N ALA A 78 7.32 13.28 -6.09
CA ALA A 78 8.28 12.32 -6.61
C ALA A 78 8.19 12.16 -8.14
N PHE A 79 7.01 12.40 -8.71
CA PHE A 79 6.72 12.19 -10.13
C PHE A 79 6.06 13.40 -10.80
N PRO A 80 6.67 14.60 -10.75
CA PRO A 80 6.08 15.82 -11.32
C PRO A 80 5.90 15.75 -12.85
N GLU A 81 6.63 14.86 -13.53
CA GLU A 81 6.53 14.63 -14.97
C GLU A 81 5.23 13.93 -15.40
N VAL A 82 4.56 13.23 -14.49
CA VAL A 82 3.33 12.47 -14.77
C VAL A 82 2.16 12.84 -13.86
N VAL A 83 2.40 13.37 -12.66
CA VAL A 83 1.36 13.78 -11.70
C VAL A 83 1.29 15.30 -11.61
N SER A 84 0.24 15.89 -12.18
CA SER A 84 0.05 17.35 -12.18
C SER A 84 -0.31 17.93 -10.82
N SER A 85 -1.02 17.17 -9.98
CA SER A 85 -1.35 17.55 -8.60
C SER A 85 -1.82 16.34 -7.80
N PRO A 86 -1.75 16.36 -6.45
CA PRO A 86 -2.30 15.29 -5.60
C PRO A 86 -3.78 14.97 -5.89
N ALA A 87 -4.56 15.97 -6.32
CA ALA A 87 -6.00 15.86 -6.55
C ALA A 87 -6.41 14.90 -7.68
N VAL A 88 -5.48 14.52 -8.57
CA VAL A 88 -5.77 13.57 -9.66
C VAL A 88 -5.59 12.11 -9.24
N LEU A 89 -4.96 11.86 -8.09
CA LEU A 89 -4.61 10.52 -7.63
C LEU A 89 -5.81 9.83 -6.98
N ARG A 90 -5.95 8.53 -7.22
CA ARG A 90 -6.99 7.68 -6.62
C ARG A 90 -6.38 6.33 -6.24
N ALA A 91 -6.71 5.84 -5.05
CA ALA A 91 -6.40 4.46 -4.67
C ALA A 91 -7.48 3.53 -5.25
N HIS A 92 -7.08 2.56 -6.07
CA HIS A 92 -8.02 1.67 -6.76
C HIS A 92 -8.32 0.40 -5.94
N SER A 93 -7.28 -0.27 -5.44
CA SER A 93 -7.40 -1.52 -4.69
C SER A 93 -6.52 -1.46 -3.46
N VAL A 94 -7.15 -1.53 -2.28
CA VAL A 94 -6.48 -1.31 -0.99
C VAL A 94 -6.77 -2.49 -0.08
N ALA A 95 -5.72 -3.20 0.30
CA ALA A 95 -5.79 -4.36 1.17
C ALA A 95 -4.68 -4.29 2.23
N LEU A 96 -4.92 -4.89 3.39
CA LEU A 96 -3.89 -5.15 4.38
C LEU A 96 -3.62 -6.65 4.38
N LEU A 97 -2.37 -7.00 4.09
CA LEU A 97 -1.94 -8.39 3.88
C LEU A 97 -1.14 -8.91 5.07
N LYS A 98 -1.36 -10.17 5.41
CA LYS A 98 -0.62 -10.89 6.45
C LYS A 98 0.09 -12.09 5.83
N TYR A 99 1.41 -12.02 5.77
CA TYR A 99 2.26 -13.14 5.37
C TYR A 99 2.67 -13.96 6.58
N ASN A 100 2.55 -15.28 6.48
CA ASN A 100 2.93 -16.23 7.53
C ASN A 100 3.24 -17.61 6.90
N ALA A 101 3.48 -18.64 7.72
CA ALA A 101 3.84 -19.96 7.21
C ALA A 101 2.79 -20.60 6.28
N SER A 102 1.49 -20.31 6.46
CA SER A 102 0.43 -20.80 5.56
C SER A 102 0.21 -19.90 4.34
N HIS A 103 0.70 -18.66 4.39
CA HIS A 103 0.58 -17.66 3.31
C HIS A 103 1.93 -16.95 3.08
N PRO A 104 2.95 -17.63 2.54
CA PRO A 104 4.33 -17.15 2.64
C PRO A 104 4.72 -16.08 1.60
N ARG A 105 4.06 -16.02 0.44
CA ARG A 105 4.39 -15.08 -0.64
C ARG A 105 3.32 -14.99 -1.72
N THR A 106 3.32 -13.87 -2.44
CA THR A 106 2.70 -13.72 -3.76
C THR A 106 3.69 -14.11 -4.87
N ASP A 107 3.20 -14.33 -6.08
CA ASP A 107 4.03 -14.52 -7.27
C ASP A 107 4.56 -13.20 -7.82
N ILE A 108 5.37 -13.26 -8.88
CA ILE A 108 5.79 -12.06 -9.63
C ILE A 108 4.61 -11.61 -10.50
N HIS A 109 4.15 -10.38 -10.31
CA HIS A 109 3.01 -9.80 -11.03
C HIS A 109 3.19 -8.29 -11.27
N VAL A 110 2.23 -7.69 -11.99
CA VAL A 110 2.09 -6.26 -12.19
C VAL A 110 0.78 -5.84 -11.53
N ASP A 111 0.83 -4.82 -10.68
CA ASP A 111 -0.32 -4.20 -10.03
C ASP A 111 -0.92 -3.06 -10.89
#